data_AF-A0A1Z7WSC7-F1
#
_entry.id   AF-A0A1Z7WSC7-F1
#
_cell.length_a   1.000
_cell.length_b   1.000
_cell.length_c   1.000
_cell.angle_alpha   90.00
_cell.angle_beta   90.00
_cell.angle_gamma   90.00
#
_symmetry.space_group_name_H-M   'P 1'
#
loop_
_entity.id
_entity.type
_entity.pdbx_description
1 polymer ?
#
loop_
_entity_poly.entity_id
_entity_poly.type
_entity_poly.pdbx_seq_one_letter_code
_entity_poly.pdbx_strand_id
1 'polypeptide(L)'
;MKLLVDIGNSRIKWACIDANGLNESQSFTRGKTGIKASLTKQWKDLTDIEAVFVANVAGDKIAQQLEEWTIKKWDINPKFITSEQKRFGVTNAYQQPEKLGVDRWLALIAARQHARLATCVIDCGTAITLDIVTKYGEHQGGMILPGLSLMRETLTNKTDAIKDTLDDSEFKTLATNTFSAVQSGTLYSVTATLERLIDDLKQQFNNRIRFIITGGDAETILPLLPQSVAHYPDIVLKGLAYYARQGERKPQHSKPETVETVETVESVESVESVESVESVESVESVESVESVEATTLPGEAI
;
A
#
# COMPACT_ATOMS: atom_id res chain seq x y z
N MET A 1 0.97 -8.47 26.58
CA MET A 1 1.23 -8.56 25.11
C MET A 1 0.26 -7.66 24.34
N LYS A 2 0.54 -7.29 23.09
CA LYS A 2 -0.36 -6.47 22.26
C LYS A 2 -0.87 -7.28 21.06
N LEU A 3 -2.16 -7.17 20.75
CA LEU A 3 -2.77 -7.85 19.60
C LEU A 3 -2.81 -6.92 18.38
N LEU A 4 -2.32 -7.39 17.24
CA LEU A 4 -2.39 -6.70 15.97
C LEU A 4 -3.42 -7.40 15.08
N VAL A 5 -4.35 -6.65 14.51
CA VAL A 5 -5.45 -7.19 13.71
C VAL A 5 -5.56 -6.44 12.39
N ASP A 6 -5.50 -7.18 11.29
CA ASP A 6 -5.76 -6.71 9.94
C ASP A 6 -7.10 -7.28 9.45
N ILE A 7 -8.08 -6.41 9.29
CA ILE A 7 -9.46 -6.74 8.90
C ILE A 7 -9.66 -6.32 7.45
N GLY A 8 -9.40 -7.28 6.55
CA GLY A 8 -9.68 -7.16 5.13
C GLY A 8 -11.13 -7.51 4.77
N ASN A 9 -11.47 -7.31 3.50
CA ASN A 9 -12.80 -7.58 2.97
C ASN A 9 -13.21 -9.06 3.08
N SER A 10 -12.28 -9.99 2.87
CA SER A 10 -12.59 -11.44 2.87
C SER A 10 -11.93 -12.22 4.01
N ARG A 11 -10.88 -11.67 4.65
CA ARG A 11 -10.07 -12.38 5.64
C ARG A 11 -9.70 -11.44 6.78
N ILE A 12 -9.62 -11.99 7.99
CA ILE A 12 -8.99 -11.34 9.14
C ILE A 12 -7.67 -12.04 9.41
N LYS A 13 -6.60 -11.27 9.49
CA LYS A 13 -5.27 -11.72 9.85
C LYS A 13 -4.85 -11.08 11.17
N TRP A 14 -4.16 -11.81 12.03
CA TRP A 14 -3.77 -11.28 13.33
C TRP A 14 -2.48 -11.92 13.83
N ALA A 15 -1.79 -11.23 14.72
CA ALA A 15 -0.62 -11.72 15.45
C ALA A 15 -0.49 -10.97 16.77
N CYS A 16 0.14 -11.60 17.75
CA CYS A 16 0.55 -10.90 18.98
C CYS A 16 1.97 -10.37 18.84
N ILE A 17 2.25 -9.25 19.50
CA ILE A 17 3.58 -8.70 19.67
C ILE A 17 3.90 -8.52 21.16
N ASP A 18 5.07 -8.96 21.57
CA ASP A 18 5.60 -8.83 22.92
C ASP A 18 7.08 -8.37 22.90
N ALA A 19 7.76 -8.48 24.05
CA ALA A 19 9.16 -8.08 24.21
C ALA A 19 10.13 -8.85 23.29
N ASN A 20 9.78 -10.06 22.87
CA ASN A 20 10.59 -10.91 21.98
C ASN A 20 10.33 -10.59 20.50
N GLY A 21 9.25 -9.86 20.19
CA GLY A 21 8.92 -9.44 18.84
C GLY A 21 7.53 -9.87 18.40
N LEU A 22 7.33 -9.91 17.09
CA LEU A 22 6.05 -10.29 16.48
C LEU A 22 5.99 -11.82 16.36
N ASN A 23 4.93 -12.41 16.92
CA ASN A 23 4.69 -13.85 16.82
C ASN A 23 4.22 -14.24 15.42
N GLU A 24 4.19 -15.55 15.15
CA GLU A 24 3.62 -16.09 13.91
C GLU A 24 2.17 -15.63 13.75
N SER A 25 1.83 -15.22 12.53
CA SER A 25 0.49 -14.73 12.24
C SER A 25 -0.48 -15.87 12.00
N GLN A 26 -1.75 -15.61 12.32
CA GLN A 26 -2.86 -16.51 12.03
C GLN A 26 -3.91 -15.77 11.22
N SER A 27 -4.77 -16.51 10.54
CA SER A 27 -5.87 -15.91 9.77
C SER A 27 -7.10 -16.78 9.72
N PHE A 28 -8.24 -16.15 9.46
CA PHE A 28 -9.51 -16.84 9.23
C PHE A 28 -10.38 -16.05 8.26
N THR A 29 -11.27 -16.75 7.55
CA THR A 29 -12.23 -16.14 6.63
C THR A 29 -13.23 -15.26 7.39
N ARG A 30 -13.44 -14.04 6.90
CA ARG A 30 -14.39 -13.09 7.49
C ARG A 30 -15.81 -13.44 7.04
N GLY A 31 -16.72 -13.62 7.99
CA GLY A 31 -18.15 -13.72 7.69
C GLY A 31 -18.70 -12.40 7.14
N LYS A 32 -19.59 -12.45 6.13
CA LYS A 32 -20.15 -11.23 5.51
C LYS A 32 -20.87 -10.33 6.52
N THR A 33 -21.63 -10.91 7.45
CA THR A 33 -22.53 -10.19 8.36
C THR A 33 -22.00 -10.05 9.79
N GLY A 34 -21.06 -10.90 10.22
CA GLY A 34 -20.48 -10.77 11.55
C GLY A 34 -19.23 -11.60 11.81
N ILE A 35 -18.46 -11.15 12.80
CA ILE A 35 -17.13 -11.69 13.12
C ILE A 35 -17.02 -12.22 14.55
N LYS A 36 -17.92 -11.84 15.46
CA LYS A 36 -17.83 -12.15 16.90
C LYS A 36 -17.64 -13.63 17.22
N ALA A 37 -18.37 -14.52 16.55
CA ALA A 37 -18.23 -15.97 16.76
C ALA A 37 -16.83 -16.47 16.37
N SER A 38 -16.29 -15.98 15.25
CA SER A 38 -14.93 -16.26 14.82
C SER A 38 -13.91 -15.70 15.81
N LEU A 39 -14.10 -14.47 16.31
CA LEU A 39 -13.23 -13.89 17.33
C LEU A 39 -13.20 -14.77 18.60
N THR A 40 -14.36 -15.17 19.11
CA THR A 40 -14.46 -16.07 20.27
C THR A 40 -13.74 -17.39 20.02
N LYS A 41 -13.87 -17.99 18.83
CA LYS A 41 -13.20 -19.23 18.50
C LYS A 41 -11.68 -19.07 18.42
N GLN A 42 -11.21 -18.02 17.76
CA GLN A 42 -9.80 -17.83 17.42
C GLN A 42 -8.98 -17.27 18.58
N TRP A 43 -9.61 -16.47 19.44
CA TRP A 43 -8.95 -15.77 20.55
C TRP A 43 -9.35 -16.32 21.92
N LYS A 44 -9.89 -17.54 21.97
CA LYS A 44 -10.32 -18.19 23.22
C LYS A 44 -9.19 -18.33 24.25
N ASP A 45 -7.98 -18.63 23.77
CA ASP A 45 -6.80 -18.95 24.60
C ASP A 45 -5.85 -17.76 24.75
N LEU A 46 -6.18 -16.59 24.16
CA LEU A 46 -5.38 -15.39 24.32
C LEU A 46 -5.62 -14.77 25.71
N THR A 47 -4.56 -14.71 26.51
CA THR A 47 -4.52 -14.04 27.82
C THR A 47 -3.56 -12.86 27.80
N ASP A 48 -3.61 -12.02 28.83
CA ASP A 48 -2.65 -10.91 29.05
C ASP A 48 -2.52 -9.93 27.88
N ILE A 49 -3.62 -9.72 27.15
CA ILE A 49 -3.71 -8.67 26.13
C ILE A 49 -3.79 -7.33 26.85
N GLU A 50 -2.89 -6.41 26.52
CA GLU A 50 -2.80 -5.06 27.10
C GLU A 50 -3.36 -3.99 26.15
N ALA A 51 -3.29 -4.25 24.84
CA ALA A 51 -3.79 -3.34 23.82
C ALA A 51 -4.10 -4.09 22.53
N VAL A 52 -5.04 -3.54 21.74
CA VAL A 52 -5.41 -4.05 20.42
C VAL A 52 -5.20 -2.94 19.40
N PHE A 53 -4.46 -3.21 18.33
CA PHE A 53 -4.20 -2.29 17.21
C PHE A 53 -4.81 -2.86 15.94
N VAL A 54 -5.56 -2.03 15.20
CA VAL A 54 -6.42 -2.53 14.12
C VAL A 54 -6.21 -1.75 12.84
N ALA A 55 -5.97 -2.47 11.75
CA ALA A 55 -6.20 -2.01 10.38
C ALA A 55 -7.57 -2.54 9.94
N ASN A 56 -8.48 -1.66 9.50
CA ASN A 56 -9.81 -2.08 9.06
C ASN A 56 -10.18 -1.42 7.73
N VAL A 57 -10.46 -2.26 6.74
CA VAL A 57 -11.03 -1.85 5.45
C VAL A 57 -12.38 -2.52 5.17
N ALA A 58 -12.93 -3.27 6.16
CA ALA A 58 -14.20 -3.99 6.05
C ALA A 58 -15.42 -3.17 6.53
N GLY A 59 -15.23 -1.89 6.87
CA GLY A 59 -16.28 -0.94 7.22
C GLY A 59 -16.66 -0.90 8.71
N ASP A 60 -17.49 0.09 9.05
CA ASP A 60 -17.77 0.49 10.44
C ASP A 60 -18.53 -0.56 11.24
N LYS A 61 -19.45 -1.29 10.58
CA LYS A 61 -20.19 -2.37 11.24
C LYS A 61 -19.27 -3.48 11.77
N ILE A 62 -18.16 -3.73 11.08
CA ILE A 62 -17.17 -4.73 11.51
C ILE A 62 -16.27 -4.16 12.61
N ALA A 63 -15.89 -2.87 12.52
CA ALA A 63 -15.18 -2.17 13.58
C ALA A 63 -15.95 -2.21 14.91
N GLN A 64 -17.24 -1.85 14.88
CA GLN A 64 -18.10 -1.87 16.06
C GLN A 64 -18.21 -3.28 16.68
N GLN A 65 -18.32 -4.33 15.84
CA GLN A 65 -18.38 -5.70 16.36
C GLN A 65 -17.09 -6.13 17.04
N LEU A 66 -15.93 -5.70 16.53
CA LEU A 66 -14.64 -5.95 17.16
C LEU A 66 -14.56 -5.21 18.49
N GLU A 67 -14.87 -3.92 18.51
CA GLU A 67 -14.83 -3.07 19.70
C GLU A 67 -15.71 -3.62 20.82
N GLU A 68 -16.97 -3.92 20.53
CA GLU A 68 -17.88 -4.53 21.51
C GLU A 68 -17.35 -5.86 22.05
N TRP A 69 -16.66 -6.65 21.21
CA TRP A 69 -16.09 -7.92 21.62
C TRP A 69 -14.85 -7.73 22.52
N THR A 70 -13.92 -6.83 22.15
CA THR A 70 -12.68 -6.61 22.91
C THR A 70 -12.95 -5.92 24.24
N ILE A 71 -13.90 -4.98 24.29
CA ILE A 71 -14.36 -4.36 25.54
C ILE A 71 -14.96 -5.45 26.44
N LYS A 72 -15.87 -6.27 25.92
CA LYS A 72 -16.51 -7.33 26.72
C LYS A 72 -15.52 -8.38 27.24
N LYS A 73 -14.53 -8.76 26.44
CA LYS A 73 -13.61 -9.86 26.76
C LYS A 73 -12.41 -9.41 27.61
N TRP A 74 -11.88 -8.22 27.35
CA TRP A 74 -10.62 -7.75 27.92
C TRP A 74 -10.69 -6.36 28.57
N ASP A 75 -11.85 -5.68 28.51
CA ASP A 75 -11.99 -4.27 28.91
C ASP A 75 -11.03 -3.33 28.15
N ILE A 76 -10.82 -3.63 26.86
CA ILE A 76 -9.90 -2.88 26.00
C ILE A 76 -10.65 -2.26 24.83
N ASN A 77 -10.50 -0.95 24.69
CA ASN A 77 -10.89 -0.20 23.50
C ASN A 77 -9.81 -0.36 22.41
N PRO A 78 -10.12 -0.94 21.23
CA PRO A 78 -9.13 -1.16 20.19
C PRO A 78 -8.76 0.16 19.50
N LYS A 79 -7.48 0.31 19.19
CA LYS A 79 -6.96 1.46 18.45
C LYS A 79 -7.01 1.19 16.95
N PHE A 80 -7.98 1.78 16.28
CA PHE A 80 -8.06 1.79 14.82
C PHE A 80 -7.04 2.78 14.25
N ILE A 81 -6.16 2.27 13.39
CA ILE A 81 -5.18 3.09 12.66
C ILE A 81 -5.84 3.66 11.41
N THR A 82 -5.46 4.89 11.07
CA THR A 82 -5.85 5.57 9.83
C THR A 82 -4.60 5.99 9.08
N SER A 83 -4.75 6.17 7.77
CA SER A 83 -3.68 6.66 6.91
C SER A 83 -3.36 8.12 7.24
N GLU A 84 -2.08 8.45 7.34
CA GLU A 84 -1.59 9.78 7.75
C GLU A 84 -0.84 10.45 6.60
N GLN A 85 -0.74 11.78 6.63
CA GLN A 85 0.04 12.52 5.63
C GLN A 85 1.53 12.12 5.66
N LYS A 86 2.09 11.95 6.85
CA LYS A 86 3.49 11.56 7.03
C LYS A 86 3.68 10.81 8.34
N ARG A 87 4.09 9.54 8.28
CA ARG A 87 4.48 8.79 9.48
C ARG A 87 5.52 7.74 9.20
N PHE A 88 6.32 7.40 10.21
CA PHE A 88 7.38 6.39 10.13
C PHE A 88 8.29 6.53 8.90
N GLY A 89 8.65 7.77 8.55
CA GLY A 89 9.52 8.03 7.39
C GLY A 89 8.87 7.71 6.03
N VAL A 90 7.54 7.63 5.97
CA VAL A 90 6.73 7.58 4.75
C VAL A 90 5.91 8.86 4.66
N THR A 91 5.85 9.46 3.47
CA THR A 91 4.97 10.58 3.10
C THR A 91 3.92 10.07 2.12
N ASN A 92 2.65 10.28 2.40
CA ASN A 92 1.54 9.85 1.55
C ASN A 92 1.37 10.81 0.36
N ALA A 93 1.21 10.26 -0.86
CA ALA A 93 0.95 11.04 -2.07
C ALA A 93 -0.51 11.45 -2.26
N TYR A 94 -1.45 10.85 -1.53
CA TYR A 94 -2.85 11.24 -1.64
C TYR A 94 -3.04 12.64 -1.06
N GLN A 95 -3.75 13.51 -1.78
CA GLN A 95 -4.13 14.85 -1.30
C GLN A 95 -4.97 14.78 -0.01
N GLN A 96 -5.77 13.72 0.10
CA GLN A 96 -6.56 13.37 1.28
C GLN A 96 -6.04 12.03 1.81
N PRO A 97 -5.05 12.04 2.72
CA PRO A 97 -4.36 10.83 3.17
C PRO A 97 -5.28 9.73 3.68
N GLU A 98 -6.36 10.10 4.34
CA GLU A 98 -7.39 9.23 4.90
C GLU A 98 -8.13 8.39 3.84
N LYS A 99 -8.09 8.80 2.56
CA LYS A 99 -8.65 8.03 1.44
C LYS A 99 -7.75 6.89 0.98
N LEU A 100 -6.47 6.87 1.37
CA LEU A 100 -5.63 5.71 1.14
C LEU A 100 -6.05 4.60 2.10
N GLY A 101 -6.29 3.40 1.59
CA GLY A 101 -6.55 2.22 2.42
C GLY A 101 -5.47 2.04 3.49
N VAL A 102 -5.89 1.82 4.74
CA VAL A 102 -4.95 1.73 5.87
C VAL A 102 -4.02 0.52 5.73
N ASP A 103 -4.50 -0.57 5.13
CA ASP A 103 -3.71 -1.73 4.74
C ASP A 103 -2.53 -1.36 3.82
N ARG A 104 -2.81 -0.62 2.74
CA ARG A 104 -1.81 -0.09 1.80
C ARG A 104 -0.82 0.84 2.49
N TRP A 105 -1.32 1.75 3.34
CA TRP A 105 -0.49 2.64 4.14
C TRP A 105 0.49 1.90 5.05
N LEU A 106 0.00 0.90 5.78
CA LEU A 106 0.81 0.09 6.69
C LEU A 106 1.83 -0.76 5.93
N ALA A 107 1.46 -1.27 4.76
CA ALA A 107 2.37 -2.00 3.90
C ALA A 107 3.52 -1.12 3.40
N LEU A 108 3.24 0.14 3.03
CA LEU A 108 4.26 1.13 2.66
C LEU A 108 5.20 1.45 3.84
N ILE A 109 4.66 1.60 5.05
CA ILE A 109 5.46 1.78 6.27
C ILE A 109 6.39 0.58 6.47
N ALA A 110 5.87 -0.64 6.43
CA ALA A 110 6.68 -1.83 6.62
C ALA A 110 7.75 -1.96 5.52
N ALA A 111 7.41 -1.71 4.25
CA ALA A 111 8.34 -1.72 3.13
C ALA A 111 9.49 -0.72 3.34
N ARG A 112 9.16 0.50 3.77
CA ARG A 112 10.11 1.59 4.05
C ARG A 112 11.10 1.24 5.15
N GLN A 113 10.61 0.57 6.19
CA GLN A 113 11.42 0.20 7.34
C GLN A 113 12.27 -1.04 7.06
N HIS A 114 11.78 -1.93 6.21
CA HIS A 114 12.50 -3.12 5.80
C HIS A 114 13.75 -2.80 4.95
N ALA A 115 13.66 -1.84 4.03
CA ALA A 115 14.79 -1.43 3.20
C ALA A 115 14.73 0.05 2.82
N ARG A 116 15.90 0.71 2.74
CA ARG A 116 16.03 2.09 2.26
C ARG A 116 16.22 2.12 0.74
N LEU A 117 15.38 1.37 0.03
CA LEU A 117 15.35 1.22 -1.42
C LEU A 117 13.92 1.50 -1.90
N ALA A 118 13.77 1.97 -3.14
CA ALA A 118 12.45 2.02 -3.75
C ALA A 118 11.81 0.62 -3.67
N THR A 119 10.56 0.54 -3.23
CA THR A 119 9.87 -0.74 -3.06
C THR A 119 8.46 -0.61 -3.61
N CYS A 120 8.10 -1.50 -4.54
CA CYS A 120 6.73 -1.74 -4.96
C CYS A 120 6.16 -2.87 -4.09
N VAL A 121 5.04 -2.62 -3.42
CA VAL A 121 4.27 -3.66 -2.72
C VAL A 121 3.09 -4.05 -3.59
N ILE A 122 2.96 -5.34 -3.84
CA ILE A 122 1.88 -5.97 -4.62
C ILE A 122 1.06 -6.79 -3.63
N ASP A 123 -0.14 -6.33 -3.27
CA ASP A 123 -1.05 -7.09 -2.42
C ASP A 123 -2.09 -7.79 -3.28
N CYS A 124 -2.00 -9.12 -3.36
CA CYS A 124 -2.90 -9.98 -4.11
C CYS A 124 -4.02 -10.53 -3.21
N GLY A 125 -5.00 -9.69 -2.90
CA GLY A 125 -6.20 -10.05 -2.15
C GLY A 125 -7.46 -10.04 -3.01
N THR A 126 -8.60 -9.69 -2.40
CA THR A 126 -9.89 -9.49 -3.10
C THR A 126 -9.76 -8.51 -4.28
N ALA A 127 -8.99 -7.44 -4.06
CA ALA A 127 -8.43 -6.61 -5.10
C ALA A 127 -6.91 -6.84 -5.11
N ILE A 128 -6.29 -6.69 -6.27
CA ILE A 128 -4.84 -6.57 -6.38
C ILE A 128 -4.50 -5.09 -6.28
N THR A 129 -3.68 -4.71 -5.30
CA THR A 129 -3.19 -3.34 -5.16
C THR A 129 -1.70 -3.28 -5.35
N LEU A 130 -1.23 -2.17 -5.91
CA LEU A 130 0.18 -1.89 -6.08
C LEU A 130 0.47 -0.51 -5.54
N ASP A 131 1.49 -0.38 -4.70
CA ASP A 131 1.92 0.91 -4.17
C ASP A 131 3.44 1.00 -4.14
N ILE A 132 3.98 2.17 -4.47
CA ILE A 132 5.41 2.40 -4.52
C ILE A 132 5.82 3.40 -3.44
N VAL A 133 6.82 3.03 -2.63
CA VAL A 133 7.54 3.96 -1.75
C VAL A 133 8.97 4.13 -2.24
N THR A 134 9.44 5.36 -2.42
CA THR A 134 10.83 5.65 -2.85
C THR A 134 11.83 5.37 -1.73
N LYS A 135 13.13 5.35 -2.07
CA LYS A 135 14.22 5.28 -1.07
C LYS A 135 14.16 6.40 -0.02
N TYR A 136 13.56 7.55 -0.36
CA TYR A 136 13.39 8.68 0.53
C TYR A 136 12.13 8.56 1.41
N GLY A 137 11.22 7.64 1.05
CA GLY A 137 9.97 7.43 1.75
C GLY A 137 8.79 8.17 1.14
N GLU A 138 8.88 8.59 -0.10
CA GLU A 138 7.74 9.21 -0.77
C GLU A 138 6.89 8.10 -1.38
N HIS A 139 5.62 8.02 -1.00
CA HIS A 139 4.63 7.28 -1.75
C HIS A 139 4.52 7.90 -3.15
N GLN A 140 4.45 7.10 -4.22
CA GLN A 140 4.31 7.58 -5.61
C GLN A 140 2.91 7.29 -6.20
N GLY A 141 1.95 6.95 -5.34
CA GLY A 141 0.68 6.41 -5.79
C GLY A 141 0.77 4.92 -6.11
N GLY A 142 -0.25 4.45 -6.82
CA GLY A 142 -0.48 3.03 -7.00
C GLY A 142 -1.57 2.69 -8.01
N MET A 143 -1.83 1.39 -8.15
CA MET A 143 -2.88 0.83 -9.00
C MET A 143 -3.79 -0.09 -8.20
N ILE A 144 -5.05 -0.20 -8.63
CA ILE A 144 -6.02 -1.14 -8.08
C ILE A 144 -6.63 -1.92 -9.25
N LEU A 145 -6.54 -3.24 -9.17
CA LEU A 145 -7.05 -4.20 -10.13
C LEU A 145 -8.02 -5.15 -9.40
N PRO A 146 -9.02 -5.73 -10.08
CA PRO A 146 -9.79 -6.80 -9.46
C PRO A 146 -8.89 -8.01 -9.18
N GLY A 147 -9.05 -8.67 -8.03
CA GLY A 147 -8.34 -9.91 -7.72
C GLY A 147 -8.88 -11.10 -8.52
N LEU A 148 -8.17 -12.23 -8.48
CA LEU A 148 -8.56 -13.44 -9.24
C LEU A 148 -9.98 -13.88 -8.89
N SER A 149 -10.29 -13.94 -7.59
CA SER A 149 -11.63 -14.33 -7.12
C SER A 149 -12.72 -13.38 -7.62
N LEU A 150 -12.49 -12.06 -7.57
CA LEU A 150 -13.45 -11.06 -8.01
C LEU A 150 -13.67 -11.09 -9.54
N MET A 151 -12.60 -11.24 -10.32
CA MET A 151 -12.71 -11.39 -11.78
C MET A 151 -13.54 -12.62 -12.14
N ARG A 152 -13.25 -13.76 -11.51
CA ARG A 152 -13.98 -15.03 -11.73
C ARG A 152 -15.43 -14.88 -11.31
N GLU A 153 -15.69 -14.37 -10.12
CA GLU A 153 -17.04 -14.15 -9.58
C GLU A 153 -17.88 -13.27 -10.53
N THR A 154 -17.29 -12.22 -11.10
CA THR A 154 -17.99 -11.31 -12.02
C THR A 154 -18.46 -12.03 -13.29
N LEU A 155 -17.66 -12.98 -13.78
CA LEU A 155 -18.00 -13.78 -14.96
C LEU A 155 -19.00 -14.89 -14.62
N THR A 156 -18.87 -15.54 -13.45
CA THR A 156 -19.71 -16.67 -13.07
C THR A 156 -21.06 -16.30 -12.49
N ASN A 157 -21.17 -15.17 -11.76
CA ASN A 157 -22.41 -14.77 -11.09
C ASN A 157 -23.54 -14.40 -12.07
N LYS A 158 -23.24 -14.24 -13.36
CA LYS A 158 -24.21 -13.96 -14.43
C LYS A 158 -24.50 -15.15 -15.33
N THR A 159 -23.94 -16.32 -15.02
CA THR A 159 -24.03 -17.51 -15.88
C THR A 159 -24.30 -18.76 -15.04
N ASP A 160 -25.52 -19.28 -15.10
CA ASP A 160 -25.94 -20.48 -14.35
C ASP A 160 -25.13 -21.75 -14.72
N ALA A 161 -24.44 -21.74 -15.86
CA ALA A 161 -23.75 -22.90 -16.45
C ALA A 161 -22.29 -23.12 -16.00
N ILE A 162 -21.66 -22.22 -15.24
CA ILE A 162 -20.23 -22.35 -14.87
C ILE A 162 -20.02 -23.10 -13.54
N LYS A 163 -21.09 -23.58 -12.90
CA LYS A 163 -21.03 -24.19 -11.56
C LYS A 163 -20.53 -25.63 -11.50
N ASP A 164 -20.47 -26.33 -12.63
CA ASP A 164 -20.06 -27.74 -12.66
C ASP A 164 -18.85 -27.93 -13.57
N THR A 165 -17.67 -28.11 -12.97
CA THR A 165 -16.63 -29.12 -13.28
C THR A 165 -15.31 -28.70 -12.62
N LEU A 166 -15.03 -29.28 -11.46
CA LEU A 166 -13.66 -29.37 -10.94
C LEU A 166 -12.95 -30.46 -11.75
N ASP A 167 -12.46 -30.11 -12.93
CA ASP A 167 -11.50 -30.96 -13.62
C ASP A 167 -10.11 -30.49 -13.21
N ASP A 168 -9.39 -31.36 -12.50
CA ASP A 168 -8.08 -31.17 -11.88
C ASP A 168 -6.96 -31.16 -12.95
N SER A 169 -7.25 -30.58 -14.11
CA SER A 169 -6.37 -30.61 -15.26
C SER A 169 -5.32 -29.51 -15.13
N GLU A 170 -4.06 -29.92 -15.24
CA GLU A 170 -2.86 -29.12 -15.47
C GLU A 170 -3.16 -27.78 -16.19
N PHE A 171 -2.58 -26.67 -15.69
CA PHE A 171 -2.80 -25.33 -16.25
C PHE A 171 -2.50 -25.32 -17.76
N LYS A 172 -3.52 -25.00 -18.57
CA LYS A 172 -3.40 -24.79 -20.01
C LYS A 172 -3.72 -23.34 -20.34
N THR A 173 -2.84 -22.67 -21.08
CA THR A 173 -3.04 -21.29 -21.52
C THR A 173 -4.34 -21.13 -22.30
N LEU A 174 -4.59 -22.04 -23.26
CA LEU A 174 -5.84 -22.09 -24.02
C LEU A 174 -6.66 -23.30 -23.57
N ALA A 175 -7.73 -23.03 -22.85
CA ALA A 175 -8.63 -24.06 -22.34
C ALA A 175 -9.75 -24.39 -23.33
N THR A 176 -10.28 -25.61 -23.24
CA THR A 176 -11.36 -26.12 -24.12
C THR A 176 -12.71 -26.25 -23.41
N ASN A 177 -12.84 -25.69 -22.20
CA ASN A 177 -14.11 -25.57 -21.49
C ASN A 177 -14.21 -24.21 -20.78
N THR A 178 -15.43 -23.74 -20.52
CA THR A 178 -15.70 -22.39 -20.01
C THR A 178 -15.07 -22.13 -18.63
N PHE A 179 -15.17 -23.10 -17.71
CA PHE A 179 -14.65 -22.94 -16.35
C PHE A 179 -13.13 -22.74 -16.36
N SER A 180 -12.41 -23.64 -17.04
CA SER A 180 -10.97 -23.56 -17.20
C SER A 180 -10.55 -22.33 -18.02
N ALA A 181 -11.33 -21.90 -19.03
CA ALA A 181 -11.05 -20.67 -19.79
C ALA A 181 -11.16 -19.41 -18.92
N VAL A 182 -12.14 -19.35 -18.00
CA VAL A 182 -12.24 -18.28 -17.02
C VAL A 182 -11.05 -18.32 -16.04
N GLN A 183 -10.68 -19.50 -15.55
CA GLN A 183 -9.53 -19.65 -14.65
C GLN A 183 -8.21 -19.24 -15.30
N SER A 184 -7.92 -19.75 -16.51
CA SER A 184 -6.68 -19.46 -17.24
C SER A 184 -6.63 -18.00 -17.70
N GLY A 185 -7.73 -17.47 -18.23
CA GLY A 185 -7.82 -16.09 -18.68
C GLY A 185 -7.61 -15.08 -17.55
N THR A 186 -8.23 -15.31 -16.39
CA THR A 186 -8.06 -14.44 -15.21
C THR A 186 -6.65 -14.50 -14.65
N LEU A 187 -6.06 -15.70 -14.54
CA LEU A 187 -4.69 -15.86 -14.06
C LEU A 187 -3.68 -15.20 -15.02
N TYR A 188 -3.80 -15.50 -16.32
CA TYR A 188 -2.94 -14.94 -17.37
C TYR A 188 -3.02 -13.42 -17.42
N SER A 189 -4.22 -12.84 -17.28
CA SER A 189 -4.40 -11.40 -17.25
C SER A 189 -3.65 -10.75 -16.09
N VAL A 190 -3.73 -11.34 -14.89
CA VAL A 190 -3.02 -10.83 -13.72
C VAL A 190 -1.52 -10.98 -13.88
N THR A 191 -1.02 -12.16 -14.24
CA THR A 191 0.43 -12.41 -14.34
C THR A 191 1.07 -11.55 -15.42
N ALA A 192 0.47 -11.46 -16.62
CA ALA A 192 0.98 -10.62 -17.70
C ALA A 192 0.98 -9.13 -17.33
N THR A 193 -0.04 -8.66 -16.59
CA THR A 193 -0.07 -7.28 -16.08
C THR A 193 1.07 -7.02 -15.09
N LEU A 194 1.28 -7.94 -14.13
CA LEU A 194 2.32 -7.80 -13.12
C LEU A 194 3.72 -7.90 -13.73
N GLU A 195 3.95 -8.80 -14.69
CA GLU A 195 5.23 -8.92 -15.41
C GLU A 195 5.56 -7.62 -16.14
N ARG A 196 4.62 -7.09 -16.92
CA ARG A 196 4.82 -5.83 -17.64
C ARG A 196 5.12 -4.68 -16.70
N LEU A 197 4.37 -4.57 -15.61
CA LEU A 197 4.56 -3.53 -14.61
C LEU A 197 5.93 -3.65 -13.92
N ILE A 198 6.37 -4.87 -13.59
CA ILE A 198 7.69 -5.11 -13.00
C ILE A 198 8.78 -4.60 -13.94
N ASP A 199 8.67 -4.90 -15.24
CA ASP A 199 9.66 -4.49 -16.23
C ASP A 199 9.67 -2.96 -16.43
N ASP A 200 8.49 -2.35 -16.57
CA ASP A 200 8.35 -0.90 -16.70
C ASP A 200 8.94 -0.17 -15.47
N LEU A 201 8.67 -0.67 -14.26
CA LEU A 201 9.21 -0.08 -13.02
C LEU A 201 10.71 -0.35 -12.85
N LYS A 202 11.22 -1.50 -13.28
CA LYS A 202 12.68 -1.75 -13.31
C LYS A 202 13.37 -0.73 -14.20
N GLN A 203 12.81 -0.43 -15.37
CA GLN A 203 13.35 0.60 -16.26
C GLN A 203 13.27 1.99 -15.60
N GLN A 204 12.10 2.38 -15.09
CA GLN A 204 11.90 3.69 -14.45
C GLN A 204 12.85 3.94 -13.27
N PHE A 205 13.15 2.90 -12.48
CA PHE A 205 14.02 3.00 -11.30
C PHE A 205 15.45 2.54 -11.55
N ASN A 206 15.90 2.38 -12.81
CA ASN A 206 17.25 1.94 -13.17
C ASN A 206 17.68 0.65 -12.43
N ASN A 207 16.78 -0.33 -12.35
CA ASN A 207 16.90 -1.59 -11.61
C ASN A 207 17.10 -1.44 -10.09
N ARG A 208 16.94 -0.24 -9.51
CA ARG A 208 17.08 0.04 -8.07
C ARG A 208 15.72 0.07 -7.38
N ILE A 209 14.92 -0.96 -7.62
CA ILE A 209 13.62 -1.17 -7.00
C ILE A 209 13.47 -2.62 -6.55
N ARG A 210 12.82 -2.80 -5.40
CA ARG A 210 12.44 -4.10 -4.87
C ARG A 210 10.95 -4.35 -5.09
N PHE A 211 10.58 -5.59 -5.35
CA PHE A 211 9.19 -6.01 -5.44
C PHE A 211 8.86 -6.95 -4.29
N ILE A 212 7.78 -6.64 -3.59
CA ILE A 212 7.19 -7.51 -2.57
C ILE A 212 5.83 -7.96 -3.07
N ILE A 213 5.52 -9.23 -2.89
CA ILE A 213 4.15 -9.74 -2.98
C ILE A 213 3.63 -10.16 -1.60
N THR A 214 2.35 -9.92 -1.36
CA THR A 214 1.58 -10.35 -0.18
C THR A 214 0.15 -10.66 -0.61
N GLY A 215 -0.72 -11.03 0.33
CA GLY A 215 -2.13 -11.28 0.07
C GLY A 215 -2.45 -12.77 -0.07
N GLY A 216 -3.74 -13.10 -0.12
CA GLY A 216 -4.21 -14.49 -0.12
C GLY A 216 -3.92 -15.26 -1.42
N ASP A 217 -3.83 -14.56 -2.54
CA ASP A 217 -3.55 -15.15 -3.86
C ASP A 217 -2.04 -15.12 -4.20
N ALA A 218 -1.20 -14.61 -3.30
CA ALA A 218 0.24 -14.46 -3.53
C ALA A 218 0.93 -15.79 -3.84
N GLU A 219 0.59 -16.87 -3.12
CA GLU A 219 1.19 -18.20 -3.34
C GLU A 219 0.81 -18.82 -4.68
N THR A 220 -0.35 -18.47 -5.22
CA THR A 220 -0.77 -18.90 -6.57
C THR A 220 -0.06 -18.10 -7.65
N ILE A 221 0.17 -16.81 -7.43
CA ILE A 221 0.71 -15.90 -8.44
C ILE A 221 2.25 -15.92 -8.46
N LEU A 222 2.90 -15.96 -7.30
CA LEU A 222 4.36 -15.83 -7.16
C LEU A 222 5.16 -16.83 -8.02
N PRO A 223 4.80 -18.12 -8.14
CA PRO A 223 5.54 -19.06 -9.00
C PRO A 223 5.55 -18.68 -10.48
N LEU A 224 4.62 -17.81 -10.89
CA LEU A 224 4.43 -17.35 -12.27
C LEU A 224 5.05 -15.97 -12.50
N LEU A 225 5.74 -15.40 -11.50
CA LEU A 225 6.40 -14.10 -11.59
C LEU A 225 7.93 -14.25 -11.62
N PRO A 226 8.67 -13.20 -12.02
CA PRO A 226 10.12 -13.20 -11.94
C PRO A 226 10.62 -13.48 -10.52
N GLN A 227 11.70 -14.26 -10.40
CA GLN A 227 12.34 -14.64 -9.12
C GLN A 227 12.78 -13.44 -8.24
N SER A 228 12.84 -12.24 -8.80
CA SER A 228 13.13 -11.00 -8.07
C SER A 228 12.01 -10.55 -7.13
N VAL A 229 10.80 -11.11 -7.24
CA VAL A 229 9.67 -10.78 -6.37
C VAL A 229 9.74 -11.62 -5.09
N ALA A 230 9.71 -10.95 -3.93
CA ALA A 230 9.85 -11.63 -2.65
C ALA A 230 8.51 -11.67 -1.88
N HIS A 231 8.19 -12.80 -1.26
CA HIS A 231 6.94 -12.99 -0.51
C HIS A 231 7.04 -12.49 0.93
N TYR A 232 6.14 -11.59 1.33
CA TYR A 232 6.04 -11.06 2.70
C TYR A 232 4.59 -11.09 3.18
N PRO A 233 4.09 -12.26 3.60
CA PRO A 233 2.66 -12.45 3.90
C PRO A 233 2.16 -11.55 5.04
N ASP A 234 3.03 -11.13 5.96
CA ASP A 234 2.66 -10.36 7.17
C ASP A 234 2.94 -8.86 7.07
N ILE A 235 3.10 -8.31 5.86
CA ILE A 235 3.60 -6.93 5.70
C ILE A 235 2.70 -5.88 6.39
N VAL A 236 1.38 -6.05 6.35
CA VAL A 236 0.43 -5.14 7.02
C VAL A 236 0.56 -5.23 8.54
N LEU A 237 0.65 -6.45 9.09
CA LEU A 237 0.89 -6.66 10.53
C LEU A 237 2.24 -6.10 10.98
N LYS A 238 3.29 -6.23 10.14
CA LYS A 238 4.59 -5.59 10.37
C LYS A 238 4.48 -4.07 10.37
N GLY A 239 3.60 -3.50 9.55
CA GLY A 239 3.26 -2.07 9.59
C GLY A 239 2.60 -1.67 10.91
N LEU A 240 1.58 -2.43 11.34
CA LEU A 240 0.89 -2.22 12.63
C LEU A 240 1.84 -2.30 13.82
N ALA A 241 2.82 -3.20 13.77
CA ALA A 241 3.82 -3.36 14.84
C ALA A 241 4.59 -2.06 15.13
N TYR A 242 4.80 -1.19 14.13
CA TYR A 242 5.42 0.12 14.35
C TYR A 242 4.55 1.06 15.19
N TYR A 243 3.23 1.03 15.03
CA TYR A 243 2.30 1.77 15.89
C TYR A 243 2.27 1.18 17.30
N ALA A 244 2.22 -0.15 17.42
CA ALA A 244 2.17 -0.84 18.71
C ALA A 244 3.39 -0.58 19.61
N ARG A 245 4.58 -0.44 19.01
CA ARG A 245 5.84 -0.18 19.74
C ARG A 245 6.01 1.26 20.21
N GLN A 246 5.24 2.23 19.71
CA GLN A 246 5.42 3.63 20.12
C GLN A 246 5.11 3.90 21.59
N GLY A 247 4.19 3.14 22.18
CA GLY A 247 3.86 3.24 23.60
C GLY A 247 4.98 2.82 24.56
N GLU A 248 6.07 2.22 24.05
CA GLU A 248 7.22 1.77 24.85
C GLU A 248 8.36 2.80 24.88
N ARG A 249 8.30 3.85 24.06
CA ARG A 249 9.29 4.93 24.11
C ARG A 249 8.96 5.84 25.29
N LYS A 250 9.72 5.72 26.38
CA LYS A 250 9.78 6.78 27.40
C LYS A 250 9.98 8.13 26.68
N PRO A 251 9.26 9.20 27.04
CA PRO A 251 9.51 10.50 26.47
C PRO A 251 10.99 10.83 26.69
N GLN A 252 11.74 11.04 25.60
CA GLN A 252 13.00 11.74 25.69
C GLN A 252 12.66 13.12 26.22
N HIS A 253 13.06 13.43 27.45
CA HIS A 253 13.13 14.81 27.91
C HIS A 253 14.05 15.55 26.94
N SER A 254 13.44 16.30 26.01
CA SER A 254 14.10 17.42 25.36
C SER A 254 14.55 18.35 26.50
N LYS A 255 15.87 18.50 26.68
CA LYS A 255 16.40 19.56 27.52
C LYS A 255 15.77 20.88 27.03
N PRO A 256 15.29 21.76 27.93
CA PRO A 256 14.80 23.06 27.50
C PRO A 256 15.97 23.81 26.83
N GLU A 257 15.75 24.28 25.61
CA GLU A 257 16.62 25.24 24.96
C GLU A 257 16.66 26.49 25.83
N THR A 258 17.86 26.82 26.33
CA THR A 258 18.11 28.09 27.00
C THR A 258 17.97 29.18 25.95
N VAL A 259 16.91 29.98 26.05
CA VAL A 259 16.75 31.19 25.26
C VAL A 259 17.75 32.21 25.80
N GLU A 260 18.86 32.41 25.08
CA GLU A 260 19.71 33.60 25.28
C GLU A 260 18.91 34.83 24.82
N THR A 261 18.72 35.72 25.77
CA THR A 261 18.09 37.03 25.58
C THR A 261 19.09 37.92 24.86
N VAL A 262 18.77 38.30 23.62
CA VAL A 262 19.52 39.34 22.89
C VAL A 262 19.01 40.70 23.39
N GLU A 263 19.87 41.42 24.12
CA GLU A 263 19.64 42.80 24.50
C GLU A 263 19.63 43.69 23.24
N THR A 264 18.55 44.46 23.10
CA THR A 264 18.40 45.54 22.14
C THR A 264 19.30 46.73 22.51
N VAL A 265 20.10 47.20 21.57
CA VAL A 265 20.70 48.55 21.61
C VAL A 265 20.31 49.27 20.33
N GLU A 266 19.44 50.27 20.47
CA GLU A 266 19.28 51.35 19.49
C GLU A 266 20.40 52.38 19.69
N SER A 267 21.07 52.78 18.61
CA SER A 267 21.56 54.15 18.44
C SER A 267 21.66 54.47 16.95
N VAL A 268 21.23 55.67 16.63
CA VAL A 268 20.94 56.22 15.30
C VAL A 268 22.14 56.99 14.74
N GLU A 269 22.12 57.15 13.42
CA GLU A 269 22.76 58.19 12.59
C GLU A 269 24.24 58.08 12.20
N SER A 270 24.46 57.90 10.89
CA SER A 270 25.03 58.96 10.05
C SER A 270 24.87 58.61 8.57
N VAL A 271 24.24 59.52 7.82
CA VAL A 271 24.16 59.54 6.35
C VAL A 271 25.41 60.23 5.82
N GLU A 272 26.07 59.66 4.80
CA GLU A 272 26.71 60.45 3.75
C GLU A 272 26.85 59.66 2.44
N SER A 273 26.57 60.39 1.37
CA SER A 273 26.53 60.13 -0.08
C SER A 273 27.83 59.52 -0.66
N VAL A 274 27.84 58.90 -1.86
CA VAL A 274 27.93 59.55 -3.19
C VAL A 274 27.96 58.44 -4.28
N GLU A 275 27.22 58.67 -5.38
CA GLU A 275 27.41 58.33 -6.83
C GLU A 275 28.09 57.00 -7.27
N SER A 276 27.81 56.33 -8.40
CA SER A 276 27.23 56.70 -9.70
C SER A 276 26.91 55.42 -10.52
N VAL A 277 25.77 55.45 -11.21
CA VAL A 277 25.47 55.05 -12.61
C VAL A 277 26.49 54.18 -13.37
N GLU A 278 26.04 53.04 -13.91
CA GLU A 278 26.01 52.81 -15.37
C GLU A 278 25.04 51.67 -15.78
N SER A 279 24.10 52.06 -16.64
CA SER A 279 23.19 51.28 -17.46
C SER A 279 23.77 51.17 -18.88
N VAL A 280 23.54 50.06 -19.60
CA VAL A 280 23.35 49.91 -21.08
C VAL A 280 23.06 48.41 -21.33
N GLU A 281 21.83 48.01 -21.68
CA GLU A 281 21.26 47.82 -23.04
C GLU A 281 21.98 46.72 -23.86
N SER A 282 21.38 45.53 -24.03
CA SER A 282 20.47 45.11 -25.12
C SER A 282 21.08 45.11 -26.52
N VAL A 283 21.11 43.96 -27.22
CA VAL A 283 20.91 43.87 -28.68
C VAL A 283 20.27 42.52 -29.05
N GLU A 284 19.18 42.61 -29.81
CA GLU A 284 18.40 41.58 -30.51
C GLU A 284 19.13 40.98 -31.73
N SER A 285 18.65 39.84 -32.26
CA SER A 285 18.02 39.70 -33.61
C SER A 285 18.02 38.23 -34.08
N VAL A 286 16.85 37.60 -34.34
CA VAL A 286 16.03 37.49 -35.60
C VAL A 286 16.79 36.72 -36.71
N GLU A 287 16.33 35.57 -37.22
CA GLU A 287 15.40 35.37 -38.38
C GLU A 287 15.15 33.85 -38.59
N SER A 288 13.91 33.33 -38.68
CA SER A 288 13.08 32.98 -39.89
C SER A 288 13.74 31.98 -40.86
N VAL A 289 13.10 31.05 -41.59
CA VAL A 289 11.73 30.56 -41.90
C VAL A 289 11.96 29.28 -42.74
N GLU A 290 11.09 28.27 -42.69
CA GLU A 290 10.48 27.65 -43.91
C GLU A 290 9.49 26.52 -43.58
N SER A 291 8.38 26.58 -44.31
CA SER A 291 7.21 25.71 -44.34
C SER A 291 7.28 24.77 -45.56
N VAL A 292 6.19 24.00 -45.77
CA VAL A 292 5.79 23.24 -46.98
C VAL A 292 6.28 21.77 -46.94
N GLU A 293 5.49 20.69 -47.15
CA GLU A 293 4.26 20.49 -47.93
C GLU A 293 3.46 19.25 -47.44
N ALA A 294 2.14 19.29 -47.65
CA ALA A 294 1.25 18.14 -47.60
C ALA A 294 1.26 17.40 -48.94
N THR A 295 1.09 16.06 -48.93
CA THR A 295 0.75 15.32 -50.15
C THR A 295 -0.34 14.29 -49.85
N THR A 296 -1.46 14.44 -50.57
CA THR A 296 -2.63 13.56 -50.59
C THR A 296 -2.70 12.78 -51.91
N LEU A 297 -2.97 11.46 -51.80
CA LEU A 297 -3.76 10.57 -52.70
C LEU A 297 -3.17 10.21 -54.08
N PRO A 298 -3.61 9.10 -54.77
CA PRO A 298 -4.87 8.32 -54.68
C PRO A 298 -4.65 6.82 -54.34
N GLY A 299 -5.62 5.95 -54.03
CA GLY A 299 -6.96 5.77 -54.56
C GLY A 299 -6.93 4.86 -55.80
N GLU A 300 -6.95 3.53 -55.62
CA GLU A 300 -7.39 2.61 -56.68
C GLU A 300 -7.97 1.32 -56.10
N ALA A 301 -9.04 0.87 -56.74
CA ALA A 301 -9.94 -0.22 -56.36
C ALA A 301 -9.48 -1.56 -56.95
N ILE A 302 -9.76 -2.65 -56.23
CA ILE A 302 -10.60 -3.83 -56.59
C ILE A 302 -10.54 -4.78 -55.38
#